data_AF-A0A835KH74-F1
#
_entry.id   AF-A0A835KH74-F1
#
_cell.length_a   1.000
_cell.length_b   1.000
_cell.length_c   1.000
_cell.angle_alpha   90.00
_cell.angle_beta   90.00
_cell.angle_gamma   90.00
#
_symmetry.space_group_name_H-M   'P 1'
#
loop_
_entity.id
_entity.type
_entity.pdbx_description
1 polymer ?
#
loop_
_entity_poly.entity_id
_entity_poly.type
_entity_poly.pdbx_seq_one_letter_code
_entity_poly.pdbx_strand_id
1 'polypeptide(L)'
;MQDPDSARAWQTRVPKKVKFFAWLLHRERLNTRGYIYQRNICTLVESFCEHCKDTPETPEHIFKDCPIARNVWESIGVSVQPGLYKQPWLLGHELPLPLSVALDVMLVILWQLWKARNALIFDHKHSNTRDVLQRVTDDLKSWSCRYKSLEPPLLCWREHLLSLL
;
A
#
# COMPACT_ATOMS: atom_id res chain seq x y z
N MET A 1 -9.76 -21.12 14.03
CA MET A 1 -8.55 -21.41 13.24
C MET A 1 -7.81 -20.09 13.04
N GLN A 2 -6.56 -19.96 13.50
CA GLN A 2 -5.76 -18.77 13.19
C GLN A 2 -5.46 -18.81 11.69
N ASP A 3 -5.88 -17.78 10.98
CA ASP A 3 -5.51 -17.56 9.59
C ASP A 3 -3.97 -17.34 9.53
N PRO A 4 -3.21 -18.27 8.92
CA PRO A 4 -1.75 -18.21 8.91
C PRO A 4 -1.21 -16.99 8.15
N ASP A 5 -1.98 -16.46 7.20
CA ASP A 5 -1.58 -15.33 6.38
C ASP A 5 -1.67 -14.01 7.16
N SER A 6 -2.70 -13.87 8.01
CA SER A 6 -2.76 -12.77 8.99
C SER A 6 -1.51 -12.71 9.89
N ALA A 7 -0.87 -13.84 10.23
CA ALA A 7 0.31 -13.87 11.08
C ALA A 7 1.56 -13.26 10.40
N ARG A 8 1.66 -13.32 9.06
CA ARG A 8 2.80 -12.79 8.30
C ARG A 8 2.97 -11.30 8.52
N ALA A 9 1.88 -10.53 8.50
CA ALA A 9 1.91 -9.10 8.77
C ALA A 9 2.49 -8.76 10.16
N TRP A 10 2.24 -9.62 11.16
CA TRP A 10 2.73 -9.40 12.52
C TRP A 10 4.21 -9.71 12.70
N GLN A 11 4.80 -10.53 11.83
CA GLN A 11 6.22 -10.91 11.85
C GLN A 11 7.14 -9.87 11.18
N THR A 12 6.58 -8.93 10.41
CA THR A 12 7.32 -7.84 9.75
C THR A 12 7.96 -6.86 10.74
N ARG A 13 8.84 -5.99 10.26
CA ARG A 13 9.51 -4.96 11.06
C ARG A 13 8.85 -3.59 10.96
N VAL A 14 7.87 -3.41 10.07
CA VAL A 14 7.11 -2.17 9.95
C VAL A 14 6.38 -1.80 11.26
N PRO A 15 6.07 -0.52 11.52
CA PRO A 15 5.38 -0.11 12.73
C PRO A 15 4.00 -0.76 12.91
N LYS A 16 3.53 -0.86 14.16
CA LYS A 16 2.23 -1.48 14.52
C LYS A 16 1.04 -0.91 13.72
N LYS A 17 1.04 0.39 13.39
CA LYS A 17 -0.01 1.03 12.57
C LYS A 17 -0.09 0.41 11.16
N VAL A 18 1.04 0.10 10.55
CA VAL A 18 1.11 -0.53 9.23
C VAL A 18 0.69 -2.00 9.33
N LYS A 19 1.10 -2.70 10.40
CA LYS A 19 0.65 -4.08 10.67
C LYS A 19 -0.86 -4.19 10.83
N PHE A 20 -1.45 -3.27 11.60
CA PHE A 20 -2.90 -3.21 11.81
C PHE A 20 -3.64 -2.89 10.51
N PHE A 21 -3.13 -1.95 9.71
CA PHE A 21 -3.63 -1.68 8.37
C PHE A 21 -3.58 -2.93 7.48
N ALA A 22 -2.45 -3.64 7.43
CA ALA A 22 -2.27 -4.85 6.64
C ALA A 22 -3.27 -5.94 7.05
N TRP A 23 -3.52 -6.10 8.36
CA TRP A 23 -4.53 -7.01 8.87
C TRP A 23 -5.95 -6.63 8.44
N LEU A 24 -6.31 -5.34 8.48
CA LEU A 24 -7.61 -4.88 7.96
C LEU A 24 -7.73 -5.08 6.46
N LEU A 25 -6.66 -4.80 5.70
CA LEU A 25 -6.61 -4.98 4.26
C LEU A 25 -6.85 -6.44 3.87
N HIS A 26 -6.13 -7.36 4.51
CA HIS A 26 -6.26 -8.80 4.26
C HIS A 26 -7.68 -9.31 4.53
N ARG A 27 -8.34 -8.77 5.57
CA ARG A 27 -9.71 -9.15 5.94
C ARG A 27 -10.80 -8.35 5.22
N GLU A 28 -10.45 -7.48 4.28
CA GLU A 28 -11.37 -6.59 3.56
C GLU A 28 -12.22 -5.70 4.50
N ARG A 29 -11.61 -5.24 5.59
CA ARG A 29 -12.27 -4.42 6.62
C ARG A 29 -11.80 -2.96 6.60
N LEU A 30 -11.26 -2.51 5.46
CA LEU A 30 -10.95 -1.09 5.27
C LEU A 30 -12.22 -0.30 4.98
N ASN A 31 -12.31 0.90 5.54
CA ASN A 31 -13.45 1.80 5.35
C ASN A 31 -13.37 2.51 3.98
N THR A 32 -13.51 1.76 2.89
CA THR A 32 -13.65 2.35 1.55
C THR A 32 -15.05 2.95 1.39
N ARG A 33 -15.21 3.91 0.48
CA ARG A 33 -16.53 4.49 0.18
C ARG A 33 -17.49 3.45 -0.38
N GLY A 34 -16.99 2.49 -1.17
CA GLY A 34 -17.79 1.33 -1.60
C GLY A 34 -18.30 0.48 -0.42
N TYR A 35 -17.50 0.29 0.63
CA TYR A 35 -17.93 -0.42 1.83
C TYR A 35 -19.00 0.36 2.63
N ILE A 36 -18.86 1.68 2.70
CA ILE A 36 -19.83 2.57 3.34
C ILE A 36 -21.17 2.56 2.58
N TYR A 37 -21.12 2.56 1.25
CA TYR A 37 -22.29 2.43 0.38
C TYR A 37 -23.04 1.11 0.61
N GLN A 38 -22.34 -0.02 0.70
CA GLN A 38 -22.95 -1.32 1.00
C GLN A 38 -23.70 -1.37 2.34
N ARG A 39 -23.40 -0.44 3.26
CA ARG A 39 -24.08 -0.29 4.54
C ARG A 39 -25.23 0.73 4.51
N ASN A 40 -25.60 1.24 3.33
CA ASN A 40 -26.62 2.28 3.12
C ASN A 40 -26.32 3.58 3.87
N ILE A 41 -25.03 3.93 4.03
CA ILE A 41 -24.60 5.15 4.75
C ILE A 41 -24.35 6.32 3.78
N CYS A 42 -24.09 6.05 2.49
CA CYS A 42 -23.93 7.08 1.47
C CYS A 42 -24.65 6.69 0.16
N THR A 43 -24.79 7.65 -0.74
CA THR A 43 -25.34 7.45 -2.08
C THR A 43 -24.33 6.75 -3.01
N LEU A 44 -24.81 6.26 -4.16
CA LEU A 44 -23.93 5.64 -5.17
C LEU A 44 -22.84 6.61 -5.66
N VAL A 45 -23.19 7.88 -5.89
CA VAL A 45 -22.23 8.90 -6.37
C VAL A 45 -21.16 9.18 -5.31
N GLU A 46 -21.54 9.23 -4.04
CA GLU A 46 -20.59 9.37 -2.92
C GLU A 46 -19.74 8.11 -2.70
N SER A 47 -20.12 6.96 -3.28
CA SER A 47 -19.32 5.73 -3.25
C SER A 47 -18.11 5.77 -4.18
N PHE A 48 -18.08 6.71 -5.13
CA PHE A 48 -17.05 6.78 -6.15
C PHE A 48 -15.71 7.26 -5.60
N CYS A 49 -14.64 6.79 -6.24
CA CYS A 49 -13.27 7.15 -5.94
C CYS A 49 -13.10 8.67 -6.09
N GLU A 50 -12.55 9.31 -5.07
CA GLU A 50 -12.35 10.77 -5.09
C GLU A 50 -11.42 11.23 -6.22
N HIS A 51 -10.51 10.35 -6.65
CA HIS A 51 -9.59 10.62 -7.75
C HIS A 51 -10.23 10.44 -9.13
N CYS A 52 -10.98 9.35 -9.35
CA CYS A 52 -11.55 9.02 -10.67
C CYS A 52 -12.93 9.65 -10.90
N LYS A 53 -13.67 9.94 -9.83
CA LYS A 53 -15.01 10.57 -9.80
C LYS A 53 -16.16 9.76 -10.42
N ASP A 54 -15.89 8.71 -11.19
CA ASP A 54 -16.90 7.93 -11.94
C ASP A 54 -16.87 6.43 -11.63
N THR A 55 -15.87 5.98 -10.87
CA THR A 55 -15.61 4.56 -10.60
C THR A 55 -15.85 4.27 -9.11
N PRO A 56 -16.64 3.24 -8.74
CA PRO A 56 -16.83 2.83 -7.35
C PRO A 56 -15.51 2.57 -6.61
N GLU A 57 -15.39 3.09 -5.40
CA GLU A 57 -14.17 2.94 -4.60
C GLU A 57 -14.14 1.60 -3.84
N THR A 58 -13.57 0.58 -4.48
CA THR A 58 -13.29 -0.73 -3.87
C THR A 58 -11.83 -0.81 -3.40
N PRO A 59 -11.47 -1.75 -2.50
CA PRO A 59 -10.06 -1.99 -2.16
C PRO A 59 -9.22 -2.30 -3.41
N GLU A 60 -9.75 -3.10 -4.34
CA GLU A 60 -9.09 -3.40 -5.61
C GLU A 60 -8.85 -2.14 -6.44
N HIS A 61 -9.84 -1.25 -6.53
CA HIS A 61 -9.63 0.04 -7.18
C HIS A 61 -8.54 0.85 -6.49
N ILE A 62 -8.57 1.00 -5.15
CA ILE A 62 -7.59 1.80 -4.41
C ILE A 62 -6.16 1.27 -4.58
N PHE A 63 -5.96 -0.04 -4.53
CA PHE A 63 -4.63 -0.65 -4.47
C PHE A 63 -4.12 -1.20 -5.80
N LYS A 64 -4.95 -1.22 -6.85
CA LYS A 64 -4.56 -1.73 -8.17
C LYS A 64 -5.02 -0.83 -9.32
N ASP A 65 -6.32 -0.55 -9.45
CA ASP A 65 -6.84 0.04 -10.70
C ASP A 65 -6.80 1.58 -10.76
N CYS A 66 -6.82 2.24 -9.60
CA CYS A 66 -6.76 3.69 -9.50
C CYS A 66 -5.48 4.20 -10.18
N PRO A 67 -5.53 5.28 -10.98
CA PRO A 67 -4.38 5.79 -11.72
C PRO A 67 -3.13 5.99 -10.85
N ILE A 68 -3.29 6.48 -9.60
CA ILE A 68 -2.17 6.64 -8.69
C ILE A 68 -1.52 5.30 -8.30
N ALA A 69 -2.32 4.25 -8.09
CA ALA A 69 -1.80 2.92 -7.76
C ALA A 69 -1.12 2.28 -8.96
N ARG A 70 -1.77 2.31 -10.13
CA ARG A 70 -1.18 1.81 -11.39
C ARG A 70 0.18 2.45 -11.67
N ASN A 71 0.25 3.78 -11.63
CA ASN A 71 1.50 4.48 -11.89
C ASN A 71 2.59 4.12 -10.87
N VAL A 72 2.26 3.93 -9.60
CA VAL A 72 3.23 3.48 -8.57
C VAL A 72 3.75 2.09 -8.88
N TRP A 73 2.86 1.13 -9.19
CA TRP A 73 3.24 -0.24 -9.51
C TRP A 73 4.06 -0.33 -10.80
N GLU A 74 3.64 0.38 -11.85
CA GLU A 74 4.37 0.50 -13.11
C GLU A 74 5.76 1.11 -12.91
N SER A 75 5.88 2.18 -12.11
CA SER A 75 7.16 2.85 -11.86
C SER A 75 8.17 1.92 -11.18
N ILE A 76 7.72 1.07 -10.25
CA ILE A 76 8.60 0.12 -9.56
C ILE A 76 8.74 -1.21 -10.31
N GLY A 77 8.08 -1.39 -11.46
CA GLY A 77 8.13 -2.62 -12.24
C GLY A 77 7.42 -3.81 -11.59
N VAL A 78 6.36 -3.57 -10.81
CA VAL A 78 5.58 -4.63 -10.15
C VAL A 78 4.21 -4.82 -10.78
N SER A 79 3.83 -6.06 -11.08
CA SER A 79 2.52 -6.40 -11.65
C SER A 79 1.56 -6.92 -10.57
N VAL A 80 0.51 -6.16 -10.28
CA VAL A 80 -0.50 -6.55 -9.29
C VAL A 80 -1.71 -7.19 -9.97
N GLN A 81 -1.81 -8.52 -9.87
CA GLN A 81 -2.99 -9.25 -10.33
C GLN A 81 -4.21 -8.98 -9.41
N PRO A 82 -5.45 -9.18 -9.92
CA PRO A 82 -6.66 -9.04 -9.12
C PRO A 82 -6.57 -9.80 -7.78
N GLY A 83 -6.96 -9.13 -6.69
CA GLY A 83 -6.89 -9.67 -5.32
C GLY A 83 -5.48 -9.80 -4.70
N LEU A 84 -4.38 -9.71 -5.47
CA LEU A 84 -3.02 -9.95 -4.96
C LEU A 84 -2.56 -8.89 -3.95
N TYR A 85 -3.16 -7.70 -3.97
CA TYR A 85 -2.95 -6.65 -2.96
C TYR A 85 -3.30 -7.11 -1.53
N LYS A 86 -4.13 -8.15 -1.37
CA LYS A 86 -4.45 -8.78 -0.07
C LYS A 86 -3.36 -9.73 0.42
N GLN A 87 -2.44 -10.10 -0.46
CA GLN A 87 -1.34 -11.04 -0.24
C GLN A 87 0.00 -10.39 -0.60
N PRO A 88 0.40 -9.30 0.09
CA PRO A 88 1.59 -8.52 -0.26
C PRO A 88 2.91 -9.30 -0.17
N TRP A 89 2.92 -10.49 0.46
CA TRP A 89 4.09 -11.39 0.46
C TRP A 89 4.34 -12.08 -0.87
N LEU A 90 3.42 -11.99 -1.83
CA LEU A 90 3.57 -12.48 -3.19
C LEU A 90 4.01 -11.37 -4.17
N LEU A 91 4.12 -10.12 -3.70
CA LEU A 91 4.53 -8.98 -4.53
C LEU A 91 6.04 -8.74 -4.44
N GLY A 92 6.62 -8.16 -5.50
CA GLY A 92 8.02 -7.74 -5.54
C GLY A 92 9.05 -8.86 -5.78
N HIS A 93 8.62 -10.11 -5.97
CA HIS A 93 9.53 -11.23 -6.30
C HIS A 93 10.14 -11.13 -7.69
N GLU A 94 9.52 -10.35 -8.58
CA GLU A 94 10.01 -10.08 -9.94
C GLU A 94 11.16 -9.06 -9.95
N LEU A 95 11.40 -8.36 -8.85
CA LEU A 95 12.48 -7.38 -8.75
C LEU A 95 13.79 -8.07 -8.35
N PRO A 96 14.93 -7.66 -8.93
CA PRO A 96 16.25 -8.17 -8.57
C PRO A 96 16.74 -7.54 -7.25
N LEU A 97 15.89 -7.55 -6.22
CA LEU A 97 16.11 -6.91 -4.92
C LEU A 97 16.01 -7.95 -3.78
N PRO A 98 16.62 -7.68 -2.62
CA PRO A 98 16.61 -8.61 -1.51
C PRO A 98 15.20 -8.94 -0.98
N LEU A 99 14.81 -10.21 -1.03
CA LEU A 99 13.48 -10.66 -0.58
C LEU A 99 13.26 -10.54 0.93
N SER A 100 14.32 -10.45 1.74
CA SER A 100 14.27 -10.42 3.20
C SER A 100 13.51 -9.22 3.79
N VAL A 101 13.32 -8.16 3.01
CA VAL A 101 12.54 -6.96 3.38
C VAL A 101 11.45 -6.63 2.35
N ALA A 102 11.25 -7.46 1.32
CA ALA A 102 10.30 -7.19 0.24
C ALA A 102 8.87 -7.02 0.78
N LEU A 103 8.39 -7.94 1.63
CA LEU A 103 7.07 -7.83 2.26
C LEU A 103 6.91 -6.52 3.02
N ASP A 104 7.93 -6.11 3.79
CA ASP A 104 7.89 -4.86 4.53
C ASP A 104 7.74 -3.66 3.59
N VAL A 105 8.52 -3.60 2.51
CA VAL A 105 8.43 -2.52 1.50
C VAL A 105 7.07 -2.51 0.81
N MET A 106 6.55 -3.66 0.39
CA MET A 106 5.22 -3.79 -0.23
C MET A 106 4.11 -3.29 0.71
N LEU A 107 4.20 -3.60 2.00
CA LEU A 107 3.27 -3.07 3.01
C LEU A 107 3.38 -1.56 3.18
N VAL A 108 4.59 -0.99 3.12
CA VAL A 108 4.76 0.48 3.17
C VAL A 108 4.18 1.16 1.92
N ILE A 109 4.32 0.57 0.73
CA ILE A 109 3.72 1.09 -0.51
C ILE A 109 2.19 1.10 -0.41
N LEU A 110 1.58 -0.04 -0.06
CA LEU A 110 0.13 -0.14 0.14
C LEU A 110 -0.37 0.85 1.20
N TRP A 111 0.38 1.01 2.29
CA TRP A 111 0.08 1.99 3.34
C TRP A 111 0.14 3.43 2.82
N GLN A 112 1.11 3.77 1.98
CA GLN A 112 1.23 5.12 1.42
C GLN A 112 0.18 5.42 0.35
N LEU A 113 -0.27 4.41 -0.41
CA LEU A 113 -1.44 4.53 -1.29
C LEU A 113 -2.71 4.81 -0.48
N TRP A 114 -2.94 4.05 0.60
CA TRP A 114 -4.06 4.29 1.52
C TRP A 114 -4.03 5.70 2.13
N LYS A 115 -2.84 6.15 2.57
CA LYS A 115 -2.66 7.52 3.06
C LYS A 115 -2.91 8.58 1.99
N ALA A 116 -2.45 8.37 0.77
CA ALA A 116 -2.67 9.31 -0.33
C ALA A 116 -4.18 9.48 -0.61
N ARG A 117 -4.92 8.37 -0.64
CA ARG A 117 -6.38 8.38 -0.75
C ARG A 117 -7.03 9.13 0.40
N ASN A 118 -6.62 8.88 1.65
CA ASN A 118 -7.21 9.56 2.81
C ASN A 118 -6.93 11.06 2.81
N ALA A 119 -5.70 11.47 2.48
CA ALA A 119 -5.34 12.88 2.39
C ALA A 119 -6.14 13.60 1.29
N LEU A 120 -6.44 12.92 0.17
CA LEU A 120 -7.31 13.47 -0.86
C LEU A 120 -8.75 13.71 -0.36
N ILE A 121 -9.29 12.80 0.45
CA ILE A 121 -10.68 12.89 0.94
C ILE A 121 -10.83 13.87 2.09
N PHE A 122 -9.92 13.83 3.07
CA PHE A 122 -10.07 14.58 4.32
C PHE A 122 -9.32 15.91 4.31
N ASP A 123 -8.22 16.01 3.56
CA ASP A 123 -7.36 17.20 3.51
C ASP A 123 -7.36 17.87 2.13
N HIS A 124 -8.12 17.35 1.16
CA HIS A 124 -8.12 17.78 -0.25
C HIS A 124 -6.72 17.81 -0.89
N LYS A 125 -5.81 16.98 -0.40
CA LYS A 125 -4.41 16.95 -0.84
C LYS A 125 -4.20 15.89 -1.91
N HIS A 126 -3.94 16.36 -3.13
CA HIS A 126 -3.50 15.50 -4.22
C HIS A 126 -2.07 15.01 -3.98
N SER A 127 -1.82 13.74 -4.29
CA SER A 127 -0.48 13.16 -4.36
C SER A 127 -0.27 12.62 -5.76
N ASN A 128 0.88 12.86 -6.36
CA ASN A 128 1.32 12.14 -7.54
C ASN A 128 2.16 10.91 -7.16
N THR A 129 2.59 10.14 -8.15
CA THR A 129 3.44 8.94 -7.98
C THR A 129 4.72 9.25 -7.20
N ARG A 130 5.41 10.34 -7.56
CA ARG A 130 6.65 10.78 -6.91
C ARG A 130 6.43 11.07 -5.43
N ASP A 131 5.33 11.74 -5.07
CA ASP A 131 5.00 12.02 -3.68
C ASP A 131 4.78 10.75 -2.86
N VAL A 132 4.15 9.74 -3.45
CA VAL A 132 3.94 8.43 -2.81
C VAL A 132 5.27 7.73 -2.59
N LEU A 133 6.10 7.60 -3.64
CA LEU A 133 7.40 6.94 -3.59
C LEU A 133 8.37 7.66 -2.63
N GLN A 134 8.42 9.00 -2.65
CA GLN A 134 9.21 9.79 -1.70
C GLN A 134 8.81 9.45 -0.26
N ARG A 135 7.51 9.45 0.06
CA ARG A 135 7.03 9.08 1.41
C ARG A 135 7.35 7.65 1.80
N VAL A 136 7.38 6.71 0.85
CA VAL A 136 7.86 5.34 1.10
C VAL A 136 9.33 5.40 1.52
N THR A 137 10.19 6.05 0.73
CA THR A 137 11.63 6.15 1.03
C THR A 137 11.93 6.87 2.36
N ASP A 138 11.12 7.87 2.71
CA ASP A 138 11.22 8.60 3.97
C ASP A 138 10.81 7.74 5.17
N ASP A 139 9.74 6.94 5.04
CA ASP A 139 9.31 5.98 6.06
C ASP A 139 10.37 4.88 6.25
N LEU A 140 10.93 4.34 5.16
CA LEU A 140 12.01 3.34 5.23
C LEU A 140 13.26 3.90 5.93
N LYS A 141 13.65 5.14 5.63
CA LYS A 141 14.75 5.83 6.32
C LYS A 141 14.43 6.02 7.80
N SER A 142 13.25 6.55 8.11
CA SER A 142 12.83 6.86 9.48
C SER A 142 12.74 5.62 10.36
N TRP A 143 12.47 4.45 9.77
CA TRP A 143 12.31 3.19 10.49
C TRP A 143 13.51 2.26 10.38
N SER A 144 14.64 2.71 9.79
CA SER A 144 15.85 1.92 9.59
C SER A 144 16.38 1.25 10.87
N CYS A 145 16.21 1.91 12.02
CA CYS A 145 16.60 1.38 13.33
C CYS A 145 15.93 0.05 13.71
N ARG A 146 14.81 -0.32 13.07
CA ARG A 146 14.09 -1.59 13.24
C ARG A 146 14.71 -2.75 12.44
N TYR A 147 15.65 -2.44 11.54
CA TYR A 147 16.25 -3.33 10.56
C TYR A 147 17.75 -3.51 10.79
N LYS A 148 18.28 -3.43 12.02
CA LYS A 148 19.74 -3.47 12.27
C LYS A 148 20.51 -4.57 11.53
N SER A 149 20.01 -5.80 11.50
CA SER A 149 20.63 -6.92 10.77
C SER A 149 20.21 -7.03 9.29
N LEU A 150 19.26 -6.21 8.85
CA LEU A 150 18.69 -6.14 7.51
C LEU A 150 18.87 -4.74 6.88
N GLU A 151 19.81 -3.94 7.39
CA GLU A 151 20.06 -2.59 6.92
C GLU A 151 20.55 -2.58 5.47
N PRO A 152 21.52 -3.42 5.04
CA PRO A 152 21.95 -3.44 3.64
C PRO A 152 20.81 -3.81 2.66
N PRO A 153 19.98 -4.85 2.92
CA PRO A 153 18.77 -5.10 2.15
C PRO A 153 17.82 -3.90 2.07
N LEU A 154 17.54 -3.23 3.20
CA LEU A 154 16.65 -2.08 3.25
C LEU A 154 17.19 -0.89 2.45
N LEU A 155 18.50 -0.64 2.51
CA LEU A 155 19.16 0.41 1.74
C LEU A 155 19.07 0.15 0.24
N CYS A 156 19.30 -1.09 -0.20
CA CYS A 156 19.17 -1.48 -1.61
C CYS A 156 17.76 -1.16 -2.16
N TRP A 157 16.71 -1.53 -1.41
CA TRP A 157 15.33 -1.16 -1.77
C TRP A 157 15.12 0.35 -1.78
N ARG A 158 15.62 1.07 -0.78
CA ARG A 158 15.45 2.52 -0.67
C ARG A 158 16.15 3.26 -1.83
N GLU A 159 17.35 2.87 -2.20
CA GLU A 159 18.11 3.44 -3.32
C GLU A 159 17.42 3.18 -4.66
N HIS A 160 16.92 1.96 -4.87
CA HIS A 160 16.12 1.64 -6.04
C HIS A 160 14.89 2.56 -6.14
N LEU A 161 14.12 2.70 -5.06
CA LEU A 161 12.94 3.57 -5.05
C LEU A 161 13.29 5.06 -5.25
N LEU A 162 14.42 5.53 -4.73
CA LEU A 162 14.90 6.91 -4.93
C LEU A 162 15.32 7.16 -6.39
N SER A 163 15.82 6.14 -7.09
CA SER A 163 16.22 6.27 -8.50
C SER A 163 15.03 6.47 -9.46
N LEU A 164 13.79 6.25 -8.97
CA LEU A 164 12.54 6.41 -9.70
C LEU A 164 11.89 7.79 -9.50
N LEU A 165 12.51 8.68 -8.70
CA LEU A 165 12.00 10.02 -8.37
C LEU A 165 12.56 11.13 -9.25
#